data_AF-A0A956IPD4-F1
#
_entry.id   AF-A0A956IPD4-F1
#
_cell.length_a   1.000
_cell.length_b   1.000
_cell.length_c   1.000
_cell.angle_alpha   90.00
_cell.angle_beta   90.00
_cell.angle_gamma   90.00
#
_symmetry.space_group_name_H-M   'P 1'
#
loop_
_entity.id
_entity.type
_entity.pdbx_description
1 polymer ?
#
loop_
_entity_poly.entity_id
_entity_poly.type
_entity_poly.pdbx_seq_one_letter_code
_entity_poly.pdbx_strand_id
1 'polypeptide(L)'
;MDPKDSDRAQILRRRAFFVSSALTALGCNSSGRPPEGQPSSATEPTAPPTVRVPTPAGPTATTSATAPPAPEEEPLGAAPDLSTPPGVSEITAQNYKSLREAVAEIRKQIDELGGSLPDACRITDQACDLQWRKLAEGLLDIDKSIRRLPPRCGGSSDEAKAYFVKRDAARDDLQARVAALGKRIRALVATQAEQERWEAHQVAAKQANPEPCLKFACTDW
;
A
#
# COMPACT_ATOMS: atom_id res chain seq x y z
N MET A 1 -53.41 -6.09 -16.76
CA MET A 1 -52.11 -6.54 -16.24
C MET A 1 -51.54 -7.50 -17.27
N ASP A 2 -50.49 -7.08 -17.96
CA ASP A 2 -49.92 -7.82 -19.09
C ASP A 2 -49.06 -8.99 -18.58
N PRO A 3 -49.31 -10.23 -19.01
CA PRO A 3 -48.57 -11.41 -18.53
C PRO A 3 -47.07 -11.38 -18.88
N LYS A 4 -46.65 -10.54 -19.85
CA LYS A 4 -45.24 -10.37 -20.25
C LYS A 4 -44.38 -9.64 -19.21
N ASP A 5 -44.96 -8.81 -18.33
CA ASP A 5 -44.18 -8.11 -17.30
C ASP A 5 -43.79 -9.01 -16.13
N SER A 6 -44.58 -10.06 -15.87
CA SER A 6 -44.32 -11.05 -14.80
C SER A 6 -43.09 -11.91 -15.11
N ASP A 7 -42.93 -12.34 -16.37
CA ASP A 7 -41.79 -13.15 -16.79
C ASP A 7 -40.48 -12.36 -16.81
N ARG A 8 -40.52 -11.10 -17.26
CA ARG A 8 -39.34 -10.23 -17.25
C ARG A 8 -38.86 -9.99 -15.81
N ALA A 9 -39.79 -9.77 -14.88
CA ALA A 9 -39.47 -9.62 -13.46
C ALA A 9 -38.89 -10.90 -12.83
N GLN A 10 -39.40 -12.08 -13.19
CA GLN A 10 -38.85 -13.36 -12.72
C GLN A 10 -37.45 -13.64 -13.27
N ILE A 11 -37.21 -13.35 -14.55
CA ILE A 11 -35.89 -13.53 -15.18
C ILE A 11 -34.86 -12.60 -14.54
N LEU A 12 -35.22 -11.34 -14.28
CA LEU A 12 -34.33 -10.39 -13.60
C LEU A 12 -34.03 -10.80 -12.16
N ARG A 13 -35.02 -11.29 -11.40
CA ARG A 13 -34.80 -11.85 -10.05
C ARG A 13 -33.87 -13.05 -10.05
N ARG A 14 -34.03 -13.98 -10.99
CA ARG A 14 -33.13 -15.15 -11.12
C ARG A 14 -31.69 -14.73 -11.46
N ARG A 15 -31.51 -13.75 -12.35
CA ARG A 15 -30.18 -13.22 -12.69
C ARG A 15 -29.52 -12.50 -11.50
N ALA A 16 -30.28 -11.71 -10.74
CA ALA A 16 -29.78 -11.06 -9.52
C ALA A 16 -29.34 -12.07 -8.45
N PHE A 17 -30.04 -13.20 -8.36
CA PHE A 17 -29.66 -14.29 -7.44
C PHE A 17 -28.32 -14.94 -7.85
N PHE A 18 -28.13 -15.25 -9.13
CA PHE A 18 -26.87 -15.86 -9.61
C PHE A 18 -25.66 -14.93 -9.47
N VAL A 19 -25.82 -13.62 -9.67
CA VAL A 19 -24.74 -12.64 -9.46
C VAL A 19 -24.39 -12.49 -7.98
N SER A 20 -25.37 -12.63 -7.07
CA SER A 20 -25.15 -12.58 -5.63
C SER A 20 -24.45 -13.85 -5.08
N SER A 21 -24.71 -15.02 -5.68
CA SER A 21 -24.06 -16.28 -5.30
C SER A 21 -22.59 -16.36 -5.73
N ALA A 22 -22.21 -15.72 -6.84
CA ALA A 22 -20.82 -15.69 -7.30
C ALA A 22 -19.93 -14.78 -6.42
N LEU A 23 -20.51 -13.73 -5.81
CA LEU A 23 -19.77 -12.83 -4.91
C LEU A 23 -19.64 -13.40 -3.49
N THR A 24 -20.53 -14.29 -3.06
CA THR A 24 -20.41 -14.99 -1.77
C THR A 24 -19.42 -16.16 -1.81
N ALA A 25 -19.17 -16.77 -2.96
CA ALA A 25 -18.15 -17.81 -3.14
C ALA A 25 -16.69 -17.28 -3.24
N LEU A 26 -16.51 -15.96 -3.40
CA LEU A 26 -15.21 -15.28 -3.33
C LEU A 26 -14.99 -14.57 -1.98
N GLY A 27 -15.96 -14.63 -1.07
CA GLY A 27 -15.88 -14.03 0.25
C GLY A 27 -15.05 -14.88 1.21
N CYS A 28 -13.75 -14.56 1.33
CA CYS A 28 -13.01 -14.89 2.54
C CYS A 28 -13.72 -14.22 3.73
N ASN A 29 -14.21 -15.06 4.65
CA ASN A 29 -14.82 -14.76 5.95
C ASN A 29 -14.84 -13.29 6.39
N SER A 30 -16.05 -12.76 6.58
CA SER A 30 -16.31 -11.72 7.56
C SER A 30 -17.61 -12.06 8.27
N SER A 31 -17.49 -12.65 9.45
CA SER A 31 -18.60 -12.75 10.40
C SER A 31 -18.99 -11.34 10.82
N GLY A 32 -20.20 -10.89 10.44
CA GLY A 32 -20.72 -9.58 10.80
C GLY A 32 -22.20 -9.46 10.43
N ARG A 33 -23.05 -9.72 11.40
CA ARG A 33 -24.52 -9.67 11.40
C ARG A 33 -25.05 -8.28 10.96
N PRO A 34 -26.13 -8.19 10.15
CA PRO A 34 -26.70 -6.91 9.74
C PRO A 34 -27.67 -6.35 10.81
N PRO A 35 -27.79 -5.02 10.95
CA PRO A 35 -29.04 -4.43 11.42
C PRO A 35 -29.89 -3.93 10.24
N GLU A 36 -31.12 -4.43 10.22
CA GLU A 36 -32.32 -3.91 9.57
C GLU A 36 -32.61 -2.43 9.92
N GLY A 37 -33.21 -1.69 8.98
CA GLY A 37 -33.96 -0.46 9.29
C GLY A 37 -33.86 0.68 8.26
N GLN A 38 -34.55 0.51 7.13
CA GLN A 38 -35.43 1.42 6.36
C GLN A 38 -35.55 2.97 6.65
N PRO A 39 -36.20 3.79 5.79
CA PRO A 39 -35.56 4.83 4.98
C PRO A 39 -36.13 6.26 5.21
N SER A 40 -35.73 7.18 4.32
CA SER A 40 -36.44 8.42 3.91
C SER A 40 -36.02 9.73 4.62
N SER A 41 -35.42 10.67 3.87
CA SER A 41 -36.17 11.67 3.10
C SER A 41 -35.25 12.68 2.43
N ALA A 42 -35.63 13.05 1.22
CA ALA A 42 -35.09 14.14 0.43
C ALA A 42 -35.35 15.50 1.10
N THR A 43 -34.43 16.46 0.91
CA THR A 43 -34.76 17.87 0.59
C THR A 43 -33.51 18.53 0.00
N GLU A 44 -33.66 19.04 -1.21
CA GLU A 44 -32.71 19.84 -1.99
C GLU A 44 -32.92 21.35 -1.67
N PRO A 45 -32.34 22.30 -2.42
CA PRO A 45 -31.17 23.10 -2.05
C PRO A 45 -31.51 24.52 -1.55
N THR A 46 -30.58 25.19 -0.86
CA THR A 46 -30.58 26.66 -0.78
C THR A 46 -29.14 27.19 -0.75
N ALA A 47 -28.81 27.95 -1.79
CA ALA A 47 -27.67 28.86 -1.85
C ALA A 47 -28.22 30.26 -2.22
N PRO A 48 -27.41 31.32 -2.21
CA PRO A 48 -26.53 31.84 -1.16
C PRO A 48 -26.96 33.28 -0.78
N PRO A 49 -26.20 33.99 0.08
CA PRO A 49 -25.98 35.40 -0.25
C PRO A 49 -24.51 35.81 -0.36
N THR A 50 -24.36 36.84 -1.18
CA THR A 50 -23.19 37.45 -1.81
C THR A 50 -22.49 38.48 -0.90
N VAL A 51 -21.15 38.38 -0.85
CA VAL A 51 -20.12 39.45 -0.78
C VAL A 51 -20.03 40.32 0.48
N ARG A 52 -18.81 40.35 1.07
CA ARG A 52 -17.98 41.56 1.19
C ARG A 52 -16.51 41.24 1.48
N VAL A 53 -15.64 41.74 0.59
CA VAL A 53 -14.19 41.86 0.77
C VAL A 53 -13.89 43.15 1.54
N PRO A 54 -12.95 43.11 2.49
CA PRO A 54 -12.02 44.23 2.65
C PRO A 54 -10.54 43.78 2.72
N THR A 55 -9.77 44.34 1.79
CA THR A 55 -8.44 45.00 1.93
C THR A 55 -7.26 44.29 2.63
N PRO A 56 -6.05 44.29 2.03
CA PRO A 56 -4.87 43.65 2.58
C PRO A 56 -4.24 44.47 3.71
N ALA A 57 -3.97 43.81 4.84
CA ALA A 57 -3.13 44.33 5.91
C ALA A 57 -1.77 43.62 5.90
N GLY A 58 -0.72 44.41 5.68
CA GLY A 58 0.66 44.31 6.18
C GLY A 58 1.37 42.94 6.29
N PRO A 59 2.63 42.82 5.81
CA PRO A 59 3.45 41.65 6.10
C PRO A 59 3.77 41.63 7.59
N THR A 60 3.07 40.77 8.33
CA THR A 60 3.46 40.45 9.71
C THR A 60 4.62 39.48 9.61
N ALA A 61 5.75 39.85 10.20
CA ALA A 61 6.96 39.05 10.22
C ALA A 61 6.64 37.62 10.68
N THR A 62 6.79 36.66 9.77
CA THR A 62 6.73 35.24 10.08
C THR A 62 7.96 34.91 10.93
N THR A 63 7.77 34.81 12.23
CA THR A 63 8.71 34.12 13.11
C THR A 63 8.88 32.71 12.55
N SER A 64 10.06 32.43 11.98
CA SER A 64 10.42 31.10 11.52
C SER A 64 10.38 30.14 12.71
N ALA A 65 9.27 29.41 12.86
CA ALA A 65 9.24 28.23 13.68
C ALA A 65 10.31 27.29 13.12
N THR A 66 11.37 27.10 13.89
CA THR A 66 12.45 26.17 13.56
C THR A 66 11.82 24.79 13.45
N ALA A 67 11.85 24.21 12.25
CA ALA A 67 11.41 22.84 12.03
C ALA A 67 12.19 21.93 12.99
N PRO A 68 11.53 20.96 13.65
CA PRO A 68 12.25 20.01 14.49
C PRO A 68 13.32 19.31 13.67
N PRO A 69 14.52 19.05 14.25
CA PRO A 69 15.59 18.37 13.54
C PRO A 69 15.10 17.02 13.04
N ALA A 70 15.40 16.73 11.77
CA ALA A 70 15.15 15.42 11.19
C ALA A 70 15.80 14.36 12.10
N PRO A 71 15.07 13.30 12.50
CA PRO A 71 15.66 12.25 13.33
C PRO A 71 16.90 11.68 12.63
N GLU A 72 18.03 11.64 13.34
CA GLU A 72 19.27 11.04 12.85
C GLU A 72 18.98 9.63 12.34
N GLU A 73 19.29 9.40 11.05
CA GLU A 73 19.14 8.09 10.45
C GLU A 73 20.20 7.17 11.07
N GLU A 74 19.78 6.24 11.92
CA GLU A 74 20.68 5.19 12.38
C GLU A 74 21.24 4.46 11.14
N PRO A 75 22.56 4.24 11.07
CA PRO A 75 23.15 3.55 9.94
C PRO A 75 22.61 2.12 9.92
N LEU A 76 21.71 1.87 8.98
CA LEU A 76 21.33 0.51 8.60
C LEU A 76 22.63 -0.19 8.20
N GLY A 77 22.88 -1.38 8.77
CA GLY A 77 24.13 -2.11 8.59
C GLY A 77 24.52 -2.31 7.12
N ALA A 78 25.75 -2.78 6.89
CA ALA A 78 26.23 -3.01 5.53
C ALA A 78 25.25 -3.88 4.72
N ALA A 79 24.97 -3.46 3.49
CA ALA A 79 24.10 -4.19 2.57
C ALA A 79 24.57 -5.66 2.42
N PRO A 80 23.65 -6.64 2.40
CA PRO A 80 24.01 -8.04 2.22
C PRO A 80 24.74 -8.28 0.90
N ASP A 81 25.71 -9.20 0.91
CA ASP A 81 26.45 -9.60 -0.28
C ASP A 81 25.59 -10.49 -1.19
N LEU A 82 25.27 -9.96 -2.37
CA LEU A 82 24.48 -10.64 -3.41
C LEU A 82 25.35 -11.09 -4.61
N SER A 83 26.66 -11.17 -4.42
CA SER A 83 27.58 -11.69 -5.44
C SER A 83 27.26 -13.14 -5.75
N THR A 84 27.34 -13.50 -7.04
CA THR A 84 27.17 -14.86 -7.53
C THR A 84 28.39 -15.70 -7.14
N PRO A 85 28.24 -16.83 -6.42
CA PRO A 85 29.35 -17.72 -6.10
C PRO A 85 29.97 -18.31 -7.38
N PRO A 86 31.30 -18.57 -7.41
CA PRO A 86 31.93 -19.23 -8.55
C PRO A 86 31.44 -20.68 -8.68
N GLY A 87 31.35 -21.17 -9.92
CA GLY A 87 31.04 -22.58 -10.21
C GLY A 87 29.58 -22.99 -10.08
N VAL A 88 28.66 -22.05 -9.84
CA VAL A 88 27.21 -22.33 -9.88
C VAL A 88 26.71 -22.56 -11.30
N SER A 89 25.61 -23.28 -11.45
CA SER A 89 24.91 -23.43 -12.73
C SER A 89 24.49 -22.09 -13.34
N GLU A 90 24.32 -22.06 -14.67
CA GLU A 90 23.88 -20.87 -15.41
C GLU A 90 22.50 -20.36 -14.94
N ILE A 91 21.58 -21.28 -14.63
CA ILE A 91 20.25 -20.96 -14.08
C ILE A 91 20.39 -20.25 -12.73
N THR A 92 21.19 -20.80 -11.82
CA THR A 92 21.47 -20.19 -10.52
C THR A 92 22.14 -18.82 -10.68
N ALA A 93 23.09 -18.68 -11.60
CA ALA A 93 23.74 -17.41 -11.89
C ALA A 93 22.74 -16.34 -12.36
N GLN A 94 21.79 -16.72 -13.22
CA GLN A 94 20.71 -15.86 -13.69
C GLN A 94 19.73 -15.47 -12.57
N ASN A 95 19.45 -16.38 -11.64
CA ASN A 95 18.64 -16.09 -10.45
C ASN A 95 19.33 -15.08 -9.53
N TYR A 96 20.66 -15.18 -9.34
CA TYR A 96 21.42 -14.18 -8.59
C TYR A 96 21.42 -12.81 -9.28
N LYS A 97 21.55 -12.78 -10.60
CA LYS A 97 21.43 -11.53 -11.37
C LYS A 97 20.07 -10.87 -11.18
N SER A 98 19.00 -11.64 -11.36
CA SER A 98 17.62 -11.17 -11.19
C SER A 98 17.36 -10.67 -9.77
N LEU A 99 17.92 -11.33 -8.75
CA LEU A 99 17.84 -10.88 -7.37
C LEU A 99 18.51 -9.54 -7.15
N ARG A 100 19.74 -9.35 -7.66
CA ARG A 100 20.46 -8.08 -7.52
C ARG A 100 19.70 -6.92 -8.14
N GLU A 101 19.17 -7.12 -9.34
CA GLU A 101 18.37 -6.11 -10.05
C GLU A 101 17.10 -5.76 -9.26
N ALA A 102 16.36 -6.78 -8.77
CA ALA A 102 15.17 -6.57 -7.97
C ALA A 102 15.46 -5.84 -6.65
N VAL A 103 16.52 -6.24 -5.92
CA VAL A 103 16.89 -5.61 -4.64
C VAL A 103 17.34 -4.16 -4.87
N ALA A 104 18.10 -3.88 -5.92
CA ALA A 104 18.52 -2.52 -6.26
C ALA A 104 17.32 -1.62 -6.57
N GLU A 105 16.36 -2.12 -7.36
CA GLU A 105 15.14 -1.37 -7.69
C GLU A 105 14.28 -1.11 -6.46
N ILE A 106 14.09 -2.11 -5.59
CA ILE A 106 13.30 -1.91 -4.36
C ILE A 106 13.99 -0.92 -3.42
N ARG A 107 15.33 -0.95 -3.30
CA ARG A 107 16.07 0.06 -2.51
C ARG A 107 15.84 1.46 -3.06
N LYS A 108 15.95 1.63 -4.37
CA LYS A 108 15.68 2.89 -5.04
C LYS A 108 14.26 3.39 -4.75
N GLN A 109 13.25 2.51 -4.82
CA GLN A 109 11.86 2.86 -4.47
C GLN A 109 11.72 3.30 -3.01
N ILE A 110 12.39 2.63 -2.07
CA ILE A 110 12.39 3.03 -0.65
C ILE A 110 13.02 4.42 -0.48
N ASP A 111 14.17 4.66 -1.13
CA ASP A 111 14.91 5.91 -1.03
C ASP A 111 14.12 7.07 -1.66
N GLU A 112 13.53 6.87 -2.84
CA GLU A 112 12.64 7.83 -3.50
C GLU A 112 11.42 8.16 -2.64
N LEU A 113 10.80 7.13 -2.04
CA LEU A 113 9.65 7.32 -1.17
C LEU A 113 10.03 8.07 0.11
N GLY A 114 11.19 7.76 0.69
CA GLY A 114 11.74 8.44 1.87
C GLY A 114 12.14 9.89 1.62
N GLY A 115 12.60 10.20 0.40
CA GLY A 115 12.87 11.57 -0.05
C GLY A 115 11.61 12.37 -0.39
N SER A 116 10.49 11.68 -0.65
CA SER A 116 9.19 12.30 -0.94
C SER A 116 8.35 12.60 0.30
N LEU A 117 8.87 12.34 1.51
CA LEU A 117 8.13 12.57 2.74
C LEU A 117 7.77 14.06 2.90
N PRO A 118 6.50 14.36 3.25
CA PRO A 118 6.06 15.73 3.41
C PRO A 118 6.57 16.33 4.72
N ASP A 119 7.72 17.03 4.69
CA ASP A 119 8.33 17.63 5.90
C ASP A 119 7.48 18.74 6.53
N ALA A 120 6.62 19.42 5.75
CA ALA A 120 5.83 20.57 6.22
C ALA A 120 4.30 20.36 6.14
N CYS A 121 3.84 19.20 5.68
CA CYS A 121 2.48 19.01 5.20
C CYS A 121 1.75 17.94 6.03
N ARG A 122 0.80 18.40 6.87
CA ARG A 122 0.12 17.55 7.86
C ARG A 122 -0.90 16.64 7.19
N ILE A 123 -1.01 15.42 7.68
CA ILE A 123 -1.98 14.44 7.17
C ILE A 123 -3.44 14.87 7.36
N THR A 124 -3.72 15.76 8.31
CA THR A 124 -5.05 16.32 8.51
C THR A 124 -5.45 17.34 7.43
N ASP A 125 -4.46 17.95 6.77
CA ASP A 125 -4.69 19.00 5.79
C ASP A 125 -5.21 18.38 4.49
N GLN A 126 -6.34 18.88 4.00
CA GLN A 126 -6.97 18.34 2.80
C GLN A 126 -6.08 18.46 1.55
N ALA A 127 -5.26 19.52 1.47
CA ALA A 127 -4.30 19.70 0.38
C ALA A 127 -3.19 18.63 0.35
N CYS A 128 -2.91 18.04 1.52
CA CYS A 128 -1.87 17.03 1.73
C CYS A 128 -2.37 15.60 1.52
N ASP A 129 -3.68 15.39 1.58
CA ASP A 129 -4.32 14.06 1.58
C ASP A 129 -3.87 13.18 0.40
N LEU A 130 -3.72 13.77 -0.79
CA LEU A 130 -3.29 13.03 -1.98
C LEU A 130 -1.83 12.56 -1.90
N GLN A 131 -0.94 13.35 -1.30
CA GLN A 131 0.46 12.95 -1.09
C GLN A 131 0.55 11.80 -0.08
N TRP A 132 -0.21 11.90 1.02
CA TRP A 132 -0.29 10.83 2.03
C TRP A 132 -0.88 9.53 1.49
N ARG A 133 -1.88 9.60 0.61
CA ARG A 133 -2.40 8.42 -0.10
C ARG A 133 -1.33 7.77 -0.98
N LYS A 134 -0.63 8.56 -1.80
CA LYS A 134 0.47 8.06 -2.65
C LYS A 134 1.58 7.42 -1.83
N LEU A 135 1.89 7.99 -0.67
CA LEU A 135 2.86 7.43 0.26
C LEU A 135 2.42 6.05 0.77
N ALA A 136 1.15 5.90 1.14
CA ALA A 136 0.58 4.61 1.56
C ALA A 136 0.57 3.57 0.42
N GLU A 137 0.24 3.99 -0.80
CA GLU A 137 0.30 3.15 -2.00
C GLU A 137 1.74 2.71 -2.30
N GLY A 138 2.71 3.63 -2.27
CA GLY A 138 4.13 3.32 -2.49
C GLY A 138 4.68 2.31 -1.47
N LEU A 139 4.32 2.45 -0.18
CA LEU A 139 4.70 1.45 0.83
C LEU A 139 4.10 0.07 0.55
N LEU A 140 2.84 0.02 0.09
CA LEU A 140 2.19 -1.24 -0.27
C LEU A 140 2.88 -1.89 -1.47
N ASP A 141 3.29 -1.11 -2.46
CA ASP A 141 3.97 -1.62 -3.66
C ASP A 141 5.39 -2.10 -3.35
N ILE A 142 6.11 -1.44 -2.45
CA ILE A 142 7.39 -1.92 -1.93
C ILE A 142 7.20 -3.26 -1.20
N ASP A 143 6.24 -3.35 -0.28
CA ASP A 143 5.96 -4.58 0.46
C ASP A 143 5.58 -5.75 -0.48
N LYS A 144 4.76 -5.47 -1.50
CA LYS A 144 4.46 -6.41 -2.58
C LYS A 144 5.73 -6.85 -3.30
N SER A 145 6.61 -5.92 -3.65
CA SER A 145 7.84 -6.22 -4.39
C SER A 145 8.80 -7.09 -3.56
N ILE A 146 8.94 -6.82 -2.26
CA ILE A 146 9.71 -7.65 -1.32
C ILE A 146 9.15 -9.07 -1.24
N ARG A 147 7.82 -9.22 -1.13
CA ARG A 147 7.16 -10.55 -1.11
C ARG A 147 7.31 -11.31 -2.43
N ARG A 148 7.66 -10.60 -3.51
CA ARG A 148 7.74 -11.13 -4.88
C ARG A 148 9.16 -11.36 -5.38
N LEU A 149 10.17 -11.19 -4.53
CA LEU A 149 11.57 -11.44 -4.88
C LEU A 149 11.76 -12.80 -5.59
N PRO A 150 12.56 -12.84 -6.67
CA PRO A 150 12.78 -14.06 -7.43
C PRO A 150 13.74 -15.03 -6.73
N PRO A 151 13.76 -16.31 -7.17
CA PRO A 151 12.57 -17.04 -7.54
C PRO A 151 11.70 -17.25 -6.30
N ARG A 152 10.38 -17.33 -6.51
CA ARG A 152 9.42 -17.51 -5.41
C ARG A 152 9.41 -18.93 -4.87
N CYS A 153 9.72 -19.89 -5.73
CA CYS A 153 9.69 -21.30 -5.42
C CYS A 153 11.05 -21.76 -4.91
N GLY A 154 11.03 -22.51 -3.80
CA GLY A 154 12.20 -23.20 -3.27
C GLY A 154 12.81 -24.14 -4.31
N GLY A 155 14.11 -24.39 -4.15
CA GLY A 155 14.79 -25.49 -4.84
C GLY A 155 15.38 -26.46 -3.82
N SER A 156 15.40 -27.76 -4.15
CA SER A 156 15.96 -28.79 -3.28
C SER A 156 17.48 -28.94 -3.38
N SER A 157 18.08 -28.40 -4.44
CA SER A 157 19.53 -28.42 -4.70
C SER A 157 20.31 -27.59 -3.67
N ASP A 158 21.60 -27.91 -3.49
CA ASP A 158 22.46 -27.13 -2.58
C ASP A 158 22.70 -25.70 -3.10
N GLU A 159 22.74 -25.53 -4.42
CA GLU A 159 22.77 -24.21 -5.05
C GLU A 159 21.52 -23.39 -4.70
N ALA A 160 20.34 -23.99 -4.78
CA ALA A 160 19.10 -23.33 -4.40
C ALA A 160 19.09 -22.98 -2.91
N LYS A 161 19.47 -23.89 -2.02
CA LYS A 161 19.57 -23.57 -0.57
C LYS A 161 20.50 -22.38 -0.32
N ALA A 162 21.69 -22.38 -0.92
CA ALA A 162 22.64 -21.28 -0.79
C ALA A 162 22.08 -19.96 -1.34
N TYR A 163 21.37 -20.00 -2.45
CA TYR A 163 20.66 -18.86 -3.02
C TYR A 163 19.64 -18.28 -2.04
N PHE A 164 18.79 -19.14 -1.45
CA PHE A 164 17.72 -18.72 -0.55
C PHE A 164 18.25 -18.04 0.71
N VAL A 165 19.40 -18.47 1.23
CA VAL A 165 20.08 -17.78 2.34
C VAL A 165 20.41 -16.32 1.98
N LYS A 166 20.99 -16.08 0.80
CA LYS A 166 21.32 -14.71 0.34
C LYS A 166 20.05 -13.90 0.04
N ARG A 167 19.02 -14.53 -0.53
CA ARG A 167 17.73 -13.88 -0.79
C ARG A 167 17.03 -13.45 0.48
N ASP A 168 17.00 -14.31 1.50
CA ASP A 168 16.33 -14.02 2.76
C ASP A 168 17.09 -12.92 3.53
N ALA A 169 18.42 -12.93 3.50
CA ALA A 169 19.23 -11.81 4.02
C ALA A 169 18.92 -10.48 3.30
N ALA A 170 18.73 -10.49 1.98
CA ALA A 170 18.30 -9.31 1.23
C ALA A 170 16.89 -8.85 1.63
N ARG A 171 15.97 -9.80 1.82
CA ARG A 171 14.61 -9.53 2.27
C ARG A 171 14.61 -8.84 3.63
N ASP A 172 15.40 -9.33 4.56
CA ASP A 172 15.49 -8.79 5.92
C ASP A 172 16.10 -7.37 5.93
N ASP A 173 17.13 -7.11 5.11
CA ASP A 173 17.66 -5.74 4.90
C ASP A 173 16.59 -4.79 4.33
N LEU A 174 15.84 -5.21 3.31
CA LEU A 174 14.76 -4.41 2.73
C LEU A 174 13.64 -4.16 3.74
N GLN A 175 13.28 -5.16 4.56
CA GLN A 175 12.29 -5.01 5.63
C GLN A 175 12.78 -4.05 6.72
N ALA A 176 14.06 -4.09 7.09
CA ALA A 176 14.65 -3.15 8.04
C ALA A 176 14.59 -1.71 7.51
N ARG A 177 14.88 -1.50 6.22
CA ARG A 177 14.74 -0.20 5.54
C ARG A 177 13.31 0.32 5.55
N VAL A 178 12.34 -0.53 5.18
CA VAL A 178 10.91 -0.17 5.25
C VAL A 178 10.47 0.15 6.68
N ALA A 179 10.95 -0.61 7.67
CA ALA A 179 10.67 -0.34 9.07
C ALA A 179 11.24 1.01 9.54
N ALA A 180 12.46 1.37 9.09
CA ALA A 180 13.05 2.67 9.36
C ALA A 180 12.24 3.81 8.72
N LEU A 181 11.82 3.67 7.46
CA LEU A 181 10.92 4.62 6.81
C LEU A 181 9.58 4.74 7.56
N GLY A 182 9.02 3.61 8.01
CA GLY A 182 7.80 3.58 8.83
C GLY A 182 7.96 4.26 10.19
N LYS A 183 9.15 4.23 10.81
CA LYS A 183 9.45 5.02 12.01
C LYS A 183 9.43 6.52 11.70
N ARG A 184 10.07 6.95 10.61
CA ARG A 184 10.05 8.36 10.16
C ARG A 184 8.63 8.85 9.92
N ILE A 185 7.82 8.06 9.21
CA ILE A 185 6.40 8.39 8.96
C ILE A 185 5.63 8.52 10.28
N ARG A 186 5.79 7.58 11.22
CA ARG A 186 5.13 7.66 12.53
C ARG A 186 5.51 8.89 13.33
N ALA A 187 6.76 9.36 13.21
CA ALA A 187 7.17 10.61 13.85
C ALA A 187 6.45 11.84 13.27
N LEU A 188 5.99 11.78 12.01
CA LEU A 188 5.20 12.84 11.36
C LEU A 188 3.71 12.79 11.71
N VAL A 189 3.19 11.65 12.17
CA VAL A 189 1.78 11.47 12.61
C VAL A 189 1.71 11.30 14.12
N ALA A 190 1.89 12.42 14.84
CA ALA A 190 2.11 12.41 16.28
C ALA A 190 0.83 12.23 17.11
N THR A 191 -0.32 12.67 16.59
CA THR A 191 -1.60 12.61 17.31
C THR A 191 -2.40 11.34 16.96
N GLN A 192 -3.31 10.93 17.85
CA GLN A 192 -4.19 9.79 17.59
C GLN A 192 -5.01 9.96 16.31
N ALA A 193 -5.57 11.15 16.07
CA ALA A 193 -6.36 11.43 14.86
C ALA A 193 -5.52 11.33 13.56
N GLU A 194 -4.26 11.74 13.61
CA GLU A 194 -3.32 11.61 12.48
C GLU A 194 -2.95 10.14 12.23
N GLN A 195 -2.77 9.36 13.30
CA GLN A 195 -2.50 7.91 13.20
C GLN A 195 -3.69 7.16 12.60
N GLU A 196 -4.91 7.42 13.08
CA GLU A 196 -6.13 6.83 12.53
C GLU A 196 -6.31 7.17 11.04
N ARG A 197 -5.99 8.41 10.64
CA ARG A 197 -6.04 8.82 9.24
C ARG A 197 -4.97 8.15 8.38
N TRP A 198 -3.76 7.98 8.93
CA TRP A 198 -2.71 7.23 8.27
C TRP A 198 -3.09 5.77 8.06
N GLU A 199 -3.64 5.11 9.09
CA GLU A 199 -4.16 3.75 8.99
C GLU A 199 -5.28 3.65 7.95
N ALA A 200 -6.18 4.63 7.89
CA ALA A 200 -7.24 4.68 6.88
C ALA A 200 -6.66 4.74 5.45
N HIS A 201 -5.59 5.51 5.20
CA HIS A 201 -4.92 5.51 3.90
C HIS A 201 -4.26 4.15 3.57
N GLN A 202 -3.63 3.50 4.55
CA GLN A 202 -3.06 2.17 4.36
C GLN A 202 -4.14 1.12 4.04
N VAL A 203 -5.28 1.16 4.73
CA VAL A 203 -6.43 0.29 4.48
C VAL A 203 -7.00 0.55 3.08
N ALA A 204 -7.20 1.83 2.72
CA ALA A 204 -7.70 2.21 1.40
C ALA A 204 -6.77 1.73 0.28
N ALA A 205 -5.45 1.89 0.43
CA ALA A 205 -4.47 1.42 -0.54
C ALA A 205 -4.55 -0.11 -0.76
N LYS A 206 -4.71 -0.88 0.33
CA LYS A 206 -4.90 -2.34 0.28
C LYS A 206 -6.19 -2.74 -0.41
N GLN A 207 -7.30 -2.04 -0.11
CA GLN A 207 -8.60 -2.30 -0.72
C GLN A 207 -8.64 -1.95 -2.20
N ALA A 208 -7.97 -0.86 -2.61
CA ALA A 208 -7.88 -0.45 -4.00
C ALA A 208 -7.05 -1.42 -4.85
N ASN A 209 -6.07 -2.09 -4.23
CA ASN A 209 -5.14 -2.99 -4.91
C ASN A 209 -5.13 -4.39 -4.27
N PRO A 210 -6.27 -5.13 -4.34
CA PRO A 210 -6.39 -6.45 -3.73
C PRO A 210 -5.36 -7.40 -4.34
N GLU A 211 -4.66 -8.14 -3.50
CA GLU A 211 -3.76 -9.17 -3.98
C GLU A 211 -4.57 -10.38 -4.45
N PRO A 212 -4.31 -10.90 -5.65
CA PRO A 212 -5.00 -12.10 -6.10
C PRO A 212 -4.53 -13.28 -5.23
N CYS A 213 -5.47 -14.09 -4.75
CA CYS A 213 -5.22 -15.31 -3.97
C CYS A 213 -4.63 -16.45 -4.82
N LEU A 214 -3.61 -16.15 -5.63
CA LEU A 214 -2.97 -17.14 -6.49
C LEU A 214 -2.10 -18.05 -5.63
N LYS A 215 -2.46 -19.34 -5.61
CA LYS A 215 -1.53 -20.39 -5.20
C LYS A 215 -0.46 -20.49 -6.30
N PHE A 216 0.78 -20.17 -5.96
CA PHE A 216 1.89 -20.38 -6.88
C PHE A 216 2.09 -21.88 -7.04
N ALA A 217 1.83 -22.40 -8.25
CA ALA A 217 2.27 -23.74 -8.60
C ALA A 217 3.79 -23.69 -8.72
N CYS A 218 4.47 -24.31 -7.77
CA CYS A 218 5.92 -24.40 -7.75
C CYS A 218 6.36 -25.71 -8.38
N THR A 219 7.15 -25.61 -9.44
CA THR A 219 8.03 -26.69 -9.90
C THR A 219 9.41 -26.47 -9.30
N ASP A 220 10.03 -27.54 -8.82
CA ASP A 220 11.44 -27.53 -8.37
C ASP A 220 12.32 -27.04 -9.53
N TRP A 221 13.32 -26.22 -9.24
CA TRP A 221 14.24 -25.67 -10.24
C TRP A 221 15.69 -25.96 -9.88
#